data_AF-A0A1I6E368-F1
#
_entry.id   AF-A0A1I6E368-F1
#
_cell.length_a   1.000
_cell.length_b   1.000
_cell.length_c   1.000
_cell.angle_alpha   90.00
_cell.angle_beta   90.00
_cell.angle_gamma   90.00
#
_symmetry.space_group_name_H-M   'P 1'
#
loop_
_entity.id
_entity.type
_entity.pdbx_description
1 polymer ?
#
loop_
_entity_poly.entity_id
_entity_poly.type
_entity_poly.pdbx_seq_one_letter_code
_entity_poly.pdbx_strand_id
1 'polypeptide(L)'
;MEPFRLLHPDLVPQQRESLQHAASTLVQMGLDDTVLSASPVHQRLARVVLASSGVIEWTPGYWVQDNALDERFGVVRVGGDRGGIFLSGVLIAYLDVLENAARMGTSITEDSWRTLLWAPTALFDHVLRRPQVGMTVVTPGCGAEDLPFERTQAGQRLYLALMQAVRFAVSGVLRAQDDRTLVEDCVTLATACLRAAAVALAFACDVPGDPALPAVETAEHRYLWQVISEVRAAVPRARFEQFAAALRRLNDVYTACPLLVAGG
;
A
#
# COMPACT_ATOMS: atom_id res chain seq x y z
N MET A 1 -19.92 2.64 10.12
CA MET A 1 -18.74 2.77 9.25
C MET A 1 -18.19 1.37 9.06
N GLU A 2 -17.97 0.92 7.82
CA GLU A 2 -17.39 -0.41 7.59
C GLU A 2 -15.90 -0.41 7.96
N PRO A 3 -15.37 -1.52 8.52
CA PRO A 3 -13.99 -1.59 8.95
C PRO A 3 -13.01 -1.57 7.77
N PHE A 4 -11.85 -0.94 7.97
CA PHE A 4 -10.74 -1.03 7.03
C PHE A 4 -10.09 -2.41 7.16
N ARG A 5 -10.18 -3.21 6.09
CA ARG A 5 -9.82 -4.63 6.11
C ARG A 5 -8.53 -4.84 5.36
N LEU A 6 -7.59 -5.55 6.00
CA LEU A 6 -6.39 -6.07 5.36
C LEU A 6 -6.31 -7.57 5.57
N LEU A 7 -5.59 -8.27 4.70
CA LEU A 7 -5.36 -9.69 4.91
C LEU A 7 -4.49 -9.92 6.15
N HIS A 8 -4.65 -11.07 6.78
CA HIS A 8 -3.58 -11.59 7.64
C HIS A 8 -2.29 -11.74 6.82
N PRO A 9 -1.09 -11.43 7.36
CA PRO A 9 0.18 -11.52 6.62
C PRO A 9 0.43 -12.89 5.96
N ASP A 10 -0.03 -13.96 6.58
CA ASP A 10 0.09 -15.34 6.05
C ASP A 10 -0.92 -15.66 4.93
N LEU A 11 -1.95 -14.83 4.77
CA LEU A 11 -2.96 -14.95 3.73
C LEU A 11 -2.69 -14.06 2.52
N VAL A 12 -1.64 -13.22 2.57
CA VAL A 12 -1.22 -12.42 1.41
C VAL A 12 -1.02 -13.35 0.22
N PRO A 13 -1.69 -13.08 -0.93
CA PRO A 13 -1.55 -13.84 -2.15
C PRO A 13 -0.08 -14.06 -2.46
N GLN A 14 0.23 -15.27 -2.89
CA GLN A 14 1.59 -15.57 -3.34
C GLN A 14 1.61 -15.44 -4.86
N GLN A 15 0.74 -16.12 -5.58
CA GLN A 15 0.78 -16.16 -7.05
C GLN A 15 0.00 -14.99 -7.68
N ARG A 16 0.51 -14.45 -8.79
CA ARG A 16 -0.22 -13.41 -9.55
C ARG A 16 -1.57 -13.92 -10.04
N GLU A 17 -1.61 -15.17 -10.48
CA GLU A 17 -2.81 -15.85 -11.00
C GLU A 17 -3.95 -15.84 -9.96
N SER A 18 -3.60 -15.86 -8.66
CA SER A 18 -4.58 -15.77 -7.58
C SER A 18 -5.22 -14.39 -7.43
N LEU A 19 -4.62 -13.34 -8.00
CA LEU A 19 -5.17 -11.98 -8.04
C LEU A 19 -5.90 -11.67 -9.36
N GLN A 20 -5.61 -12.41 -10.44
CA GLN A 20 -6.07 -12.06 -11.79
C GLN A 20 -7.60 -12.05 -11.90
N HIS A 21 -8.27 -13.02 -11.28
CA HIS A 21 -9.73 -13.08 -11.27
C HIS A 21 -10.32 -11.85 -10.57
N ALA A 22 -9.87 -11.56 -9.35
CA ALA A 22 -10.34 -10.41 -8.58
C ALA A 22 -10.06 -9.08 -9.31
N ALA A 23 -8.86 -8.90 -9.86
CA ALA A 23 -8.53 -7.73 -10.66
C ALA A 23 -9.45 -7.60 -11.88
N SER A 24 -9.70 -8.69 -12.62
CA SER A 24 -10.60 -8.66 -13.78
C SER A 24 -12.03 -8.30 -13.39
N THR A 25 -12.53 -8.82 -12.27
CA THR A 25 -13.85 -8.49 -11.74
C THR A 25 -13.95 -7.00 -11.35
N LEU A 26 -12.95 -6.47 -10.65
CA LEU A 26 -12.91 -5.05 -10.29
C LEU A 26 -12.91 -4.14 -11.53
N VAL A 27 -12.16 -4.52 -12.57
CA VAL A 27 -12.15 -3.80 -13.86
C VAL A 27 -13.52 -3.79 -14.52
N GLN A 28 -14.21 -4.94 -14.55
CA GLN A 28 -15.57 -5.03 -15.10
C GLN A 28 -16.57 -4.17 -14.33
N MET A 29 -16.33 -3.95 -13.03
CA MET A 29 -17.13 -3.07 -12.18
C MET A 29 -16.71 -1.59 -12.26
N GLY A 30 -15.64 -1.25 -13.00
CA GLY A 30 -15.09 0.11 -13.03
C GLY A 30 -14.43 0.55 -11.71
N LEU A 31 -13.92 -0.41 -10.94
CA LEU A 31 -13.31 -0.25 -9.62
C LEU A 31 -11.80 -0.62 -9.64
N ASP A 32 -11.11 -0.34 -10.75
CA ASP A 32 -9.66 -0.53 -10.88
C ASP A 32 -8.87 0.75 -10.53
N ASP A 33 -7.56 0.77 -10.79
CA ASP A 33 -6.67 1.89 -10.47
C ASP A 33 -7.09 3.21 -11.12
N THR A 34 -7.85 3.18 -12.21
CA THR A 34 -8.35 4.39 -12.89
C THR A 34 -9.28 5.22 -12.02
N VAL A 35 -9.91 4.61 -11.00
CA VAL A 35 -10.79 5.31 -10.07
C VAL A 35 -10.07 6.41 -9.28
N LEU A 36 -8.74 6.29 -9.12
CA LEU A 36 -7.93 7.29 -8.44
C LEU A 36 -7.80 8.59 -9.24
N SER A 37 -8.02 8.53 -10.55
CA SER A 37 -8.06 9.70 -11.44
C SER A 37 -9.49 10.19 -11.72
N ALA A 38 -10.51 9.50 -11.20
CA ALA A 38 -11.91 9.87 -11.41
C ALA A 38 -12.31 11.12 -10.61
N SER A 39 -13.50 11.65 -10.87
CA SER A 39 -14.00 12.80 -10.10
C SER A 39 -14.21 12.44 -8.62
N PRO A 40 -14.13 13.41 -7.69
CA PRO A 40 -14.26 13.13 -6.25
C PRO A 40 -15.57 12.42 -5.85
N VAL A 41 -16.64 12.62 -6.63
CA VAL A 41 -17.91 11.90 -6.42
C VAL A 41 -17.75 10.41 -6.73
N HIS A 42 -17.11 10.06 -7.85
CA HIS A 42 -16.86 8.67 -8.21
C HIS A 42 -15.87 8.00 -7.25
N GLN A 43 -14.84 8.70 -6.81
CA GLN A 43 -13.90 8.21 -5.79
C GLN A 43 -14.62 7.82 -4.50
N ARG A 44 -15.51 8.69 -3.99
CA ARG A 44 -16.32 8.39 -2.79
C ARG A 44 -17.26 7.21 -2.99
N LEU A 45 -17.94 7.13 -4.13
CA LEU A 45 -18.81 5.99 -4.45
C LEU A 45 -18.02 4.69 -4.52
N ALA A 46 -16.88 4.68 -5.21
CA ALA A 46 -16.00 3.53 -5.30
C ALA A 46 -15.50 3.08 -3.93
N ARG A 47 -15.12 4.01 -3.05
CA ARG A 47 -14.74 3.72 -1.66
C ARG A 47 -15.86 2.96 -0.94
N VAL A 48 -17.12 3.43 -1.04
CA VAL A 48 -18.27 2.77 -0.41
C VAL A 48 -18.51 1.38 -0.99
N VAL A 49 -18.47 1.24 -2.31
CA VAL A 49 -18.71 -0.05 -2.99
C VAL A 49 -17.63 -1.07 -2.64
N LEU A 50 -16.36 -0.67 -2.66
CA LEU A 50 -15.22 -1.53 -2.27
C LEU A 50 -15.27 -1.92 -0.79
N ALA A 51 -15.81 -1.04 0.07
CA ALA A 51 -16.00 -1.35 1.47
C ALA A 51 -17.18 -2.31 1.71
N SER A 52 -18.16 -2.38 0.80
CA SER A 52 -19.36 -3.17 1.05
C SER A 52 -19.07 -4.68 1.17
N SER A 53 -19.60 -5.30 2.22
CA SER A 53 -19.54 -6.76 2.42
C SER A 53 -20.24 -7.58 1.33
N GLY A 54 -21.11 -6.96 0.51
CA GLY A 54 -21.80 -7.62 -0.59
C GLY A 54 -20.99 -7.74 -1.88
N VAL A 55 -19.85 -7.04 -1.98
CA VAL A 55 -19.01 -7.02 -3.19
C VAL A 55 -17.80 -7.92 -3.05
N ILE A 56 -17.22 -8.00 -1.85
CA ILE A 56 -16.01 -8.77 -1.56
C ILE A 56 -16.27 -9.65 -0.35
N GLU A 57 -16.22 -10.96 -0.56
CA GLU A 57 -16.43 -11.94 0.50
C GLU A 57 -15.25 -11.95 1.47
N TRP A 58 -15.55 -11.84 2.76
CA TRP A 58 -14.54 -11.89 3.81
C TRP A 58 -15.06 -12.62 5.06
N THR A 59 -14.11 -13.14 5.84
CA THR A 59 -14.36 -13.74 7.15
C THR A 59 -13.44 -13.12 8.20
N PRO A 60 -13.90 -12.93 9.45
CA PRO A 60 -13.03 -12.49 10.52
C PRO A 60 -11.80 -13.41 10.64
N GLY A 61 -10.61 -12.85 10.81
CA GLY A 61 -9.43 -13.66 11.09
C GLY A 61 -9.58 -14.36 12.44
N TYR A 62 -9.37 -15.68 12.49
CA TYR A 62 -9.42 -16.48 13.73
C TYR A 62 -8.18 -16.34 14.63
N TRP A 63 -7.22 -15.50 14.24
CA TRP A 63 -5.94 -15.33 14.93
C TRP A 63 -5.98 -14.07 15.81
N VAL A 64 -5.42 -14.18 17.02
CA VAL A 64 -5.44 -13.17 18.08
C VAL A 64 -5.10 -11.78 17.52
N GLN A 65 -6.04 -10.85 17.69
CA GLN A 65 -6.01 -9.45 17.21
C GLN A 65 -4.97 -8.56 17.91
N ASP A 66 -3.94 -9.11 18.56
CA ASP A 66 -3.03 -8.32 19.40
C ASP A 66 -1.84 -7.78 18.62
N ASN A 67 -2.13 -7.02 17.56
CA ASN A 67 -1.15 -6.08 17.05
C ASN A 67 -1.63 -4.67 17.43
N ALA A 68 -0.98 -4.06 18.43
CA ALA A 68 -1.31 -2.70 18.91
C ALA A 68 -1.36 -1.66 17.78
N LEU A 69 -0.65 -1.91 16.67
CA LEU A 69 -0.74 -1.14 15.43
C LEU A 69 -2.09 -1.23 14.73
N ASP A 70 -2.64 -2.44 14.58
CA ASP A 70 -3.89 -2.67 13.86
C ASP A 70 -5.05 -2.02 14.62
N GLU A 71 -5.10 -2.17 15.94
CA GLU A 71 -6.09 -1.49 16.79
C GLU A 71 -5.97 0.03 16.68
N ARG A 72 -4.75 0.57 16.81
CA ARG A 72 -4.48 2.01 16.76
C ARG A 72 -4.96 2.67 15.46
N PHE A 73 -4.85 1.96 14.34
CA PHE A 73 -5.24 2.49 13.03
C PHE A 73 -6.58 1.94 12.52
N GLY A 74 -7.32 1.19 13.35
CA GLY A 74 -8.63 0.63 13.02
C GLY A 74 -8.58 -0.36 11.85
N VAL A 75 -7.52 -1.16 11.78
CA VAL A 75 -7.32 -2.23 10.80
C VAL A 75 -7.91 -3.52 11.34
N VAL A 76 -8.73 -4.19 10.54
CA VAL A 76 -9.26 -5.52 10.86
C VAL A 76 -8.62 -6.54 9.94
N ARG A 77 -7.89 -7.50 10.52
CA ARG A 77 -7.28 -8.61 9.77
C ARG A 77 -8.33 -9.67 9.43
N VAL A 78 -8.48 -9.97 8.15
CA VAL A 78 -9.53 -10.86 7.62
C VAL A 78 -8.96 -11.95 6.71
N GLY A 79 -9.75 -13.00 6.53
CA GLY A 79 -9.61 -13.98 5.45
C GLY A 79 -10.78 -13.88 4.46
N GLY A 80 -10.92 -14.86 3.56
CA GLY A 80 -11.97 -14.89 2.53
C GLY A 80 -11.40 -14.78 1.12
N ASP A 81 -12.04 -13.99 0.26
CA ASP A 81 -11.55 -13.68 -1.08
C ASP A 81 -10.25 -12.86 -0.98
N ARG A 82 -9.13 -13.58 -0.98
CA ARG A 82 -7.80 -12.98 -0.81
C ARG A 82 -7.51 -11.94 -1.89
N GLY A 83 -7.92 -12.19 -3.12
CA GLY A 83 -7.67 -11.27 -4.23
C GLY A 83 -8.49 -9.99 -4.09
N GLY A 84 -9.79 -10.15 -3.83
CA GLY A 84 -10.69 -9.02 -3.61
C GLY A 84 -10.26 -8.17 -2.41
N ILE A 85 -10.01 -8.78 -1.26
CA ILE A 85 -9.60 -8.07 -0.02
C ILE A 85 -8.27 -7.34 -0.23
N PHE A 86 -7.29 -7.99 -0.87
CA PHE A 86 -5.98 -7.38 -1.12
C PHE A 86 -6.09 -6.14 -2.02
N LEU A 87 -6.75 -6.27 -3.18
CA LEU A 87 -6.84 -5.17 -4.14
C LEU A 87 -7.75 -4.03 -3.63
N SER A 88 -8.88 -4.37 -3.01
CA SER A 88 -9.78 -3.36 -2.44
C SER A 88 -9.16 -2.64 -1.25
N GLY A 89 -8.43 -3.35 -0.38
CA GLY A 89 -7.74 -2.74 0.76
C GLY A 89 -6.71 -1.69 0.31
N VAL A 90 -5.95 -2.00 -0.75
CA VAL A 90 -5.05 -1.04 -1.39
C VAL A 90 -5.84 0.16 -1.94
N LEU A 91 -6.85 -0.07 -2.78
CA LEU A 91 -7.61 1.02 -3.41
C LEU A 91 -8.34 1.91 -2.37
N ILE A 92 -8.98 1.33 -1.37
CA ILE A 92 -9.62 2.09 -0.28
C ILE A 92 -8.58 2.96 0.43
N ALA A 93 -7.39 2.43 0.75
CA ALA A 93 -6.38 3.23 1.44
C ALA A 93 -5.89 4.42 0.59
N TYR A 94 -5.78 4.25 -0.73
CA TYR A 94 -5.50 5.36 -1.65
C TYR A 94 -6.64 6.38 -1.67
N LEU A 95 -7.89 5.93 -1.76
CA LEU A 95 -9.06 6.80 -1.75
C LEU A 95 -9.17 7.61 -0.44
N ASP A 96 -8.84 7.01 0.70
CA ASP A 96 -8.78 7.69 2.01
C ASP A 96 -7.72 8.81 2.00
N VAL A 97 -6.55 8.55 1.42
CA VAL A 97 -5.47 9.55 1.28
C VAL A 97 -5.88 10.67 0.33
N LEU A 98 -6.50 10.36 -0.81
CA LEU A 98 -7.00 11.36 -1.76
C LEU A 98 -8.07 12.26 -1.13
N GLU A 99 -9.02 11.67 -0.39
CA GLU A 99 -10.09 12.40 0.28
C GLU A 99 -9.52 13.34 1.36
N ASN A 100 -8.60 12.83 2.20
CA ASN A 100 -7.98 13.65 3.23
C ASN A 100 -7.14 14.79 2.62
N ALA A 101 -6.34 14.49 1.60
CA ALA A 101 -5.51 15.49 0.94
C ALA A 101 -6.34 16.55 0.20
N ALA A 102 -7.50 16.19 -0.36
CA ALA A 102 -8.41 17.16 -0.98
C ALA A 102 -9.01 18.13 0.05
N ARG A 103 -9.24 17.69 1.29
CA ARG A 103 -9.86 18.48 2.37
C ARG A 103 -8.87 19.36 3.13
N MET A 104 -7.70 18.81 3.47
CA MET A 104 -6.68 19.47 4.31
C MET A 104 -5.47 19.97 3.51
N GLY A 105 -5.33 19.60 2.24
CA GLY A 105 -4.15 19.91 1.42
C GLY A 105 -3.00 18.94 1.72
N THR A 106 -1.79 19.23 1.24
CA THR A 106 -0.59 18.47 1.61
C THR A 106 0.67 19.27 1.32
N SER A 107 1.72 19.11 2.12
CA SER A 107 3.07 19.62 1.81
C SER A 107 3.90 18.61 1.00
N ILE A 108 3.36 17.44 0.66
CA ILE A 108 4.03 16.45 -0.15
C ILE A 108 4.27 17.01 -1.55
N THR A 109 5.53 17.00 -1.98
CA THR A 109 5.95 17.47 -3.30
C THR A 109 5.24 16.73 -4.44
N GLU A 110 5.05 17.40 -5.58
CA GLU A 110 4.42 16.81 -6.77
C GLU A 110 5.09 15.48 -7.20
N ASP A 111 6.43 15.41 -7.17
CA ASP A 111 7.16 14.18 -7.54
C ASP A 111 6.91 13.02 -6.57
N SER A 112 6.81 13.33 -5.27
CA SER A 112 6.47 12.32 -4.25
C SER A 112 5.01 11.89 -4.39
N TRP A 113 4.11 12.82 -4.69
CA TRP A 113 2.71 12.55 -4.95
C TRP A 113 2.52 11.66 -6.19
N ARG A 114 3.24 11.94 -7.28
CA ARG A 114 3.27 11.09 -8.48
C ARG A 114 3.83 9.71 -8.18
N THR A 115 4.87 9.63 -7.35
CA THR A 115 5.45 8.35 -6.90
C THR A 115 4.41 7.51 -6.13
N LEU A 116 3.66 8.15 -5.24
CA LEU A 116 2.60 7.51 -4.46
C LEU A 116 1.52 6.95 -5.41
N LEU A 117 0.98 7.79 -6.28
CA LEU A 117 -0.14 7.43 -7.14
C LEU A 117 0.24 6.43 -8.26
N TRP A 118 1.53 6.28 -8.61
CA TRP A 118 1.94 5.29 -9.63
C TRP A 118 1.81 3.83 -9.17
N ALA A 119 1.90 3.55 -7.86
CA ALA A 119 1.99 2.18 -7.37
C ALA A 119 0.74 1.31 -7.62
N PRO A 120 -0.51 1.82 -7.51
CA PRO A 120 -1.72 1.11 -7.90
C PRO A 120 -1.72 0.69 -9.37
N THR A 121 -1.37 1.60 -10.29
CA THR A 121 -1.27 1.29 -11.72
C THR A 121 -0.21 0.22 -11.96
N ALA A 122 0.97 0.35 -11.36
CA ALA A 122 2.01 -0.69 -11.46
C ALA A 122 1.52 -2.06 -10.93
N LEU A 123 0.71 -2.09 -9.87
CA LEU A 123 0.13 -3.31 -9.32
C LEU A 123 -0.90 -3.93 -10.27
N PHE A 124 -1.85 -3.14 -10.77
CA PHE A 124 -2.87 -3.61 -11.71
C PHE A 124 -2.26 -4.05 -13.04
N ASP A 125 -1.28 -3.31 -13.56
CA ASP A 125 -0.55 -3.65 -14.78
C ASP A 125 0.20 -4.97 -14.60
N HIS A 126 0.87 -5.16 -13.45
CA HIS A 126 1.55 -6.41 -13.13
C HIS A 126 0.56 -7.59 -13.06
N VAL A 127 -0.57 -7.43 -12.38
CA VAL A 127 -1.56 -8.49 -12.18
C VAL A 127 -2.29 -8.85 -13.48
N LEU A 128 -2.65 -7.87 -14.29
CA LEU A 128 -3.43 -8.03 -15.51
C LEU A 128 -2.58 -8.13 -16.78
N ARG A 129 -1.25 -8.01 -16.66
CA ARG A 129 -0.31 -7.94 -17.79
C ARG A 129 -0.67 -6.83 -18.79
N ARG A 130 -1.08 -5.67 -18.28
CA ARG A 130 -1.35 -4.50 -19.12
C ARG A 130 -0.02 -3.82 -19.48
N PRO A 131 0.06 -3.17 -20.66
CA PRO A 131 1.17 -2.26 -20.94
C PRO A 131 1.14 -1.11 -19.95
N GLN A 132 2.31 -0.64 -19.52
CA GLN A 132 2.41 0.51 -18.61
C GLN A 132 1.82 1.75 -19.27
N VAL A 133 0.69 2.22 -18.75
CA VAL A 133 0.02 3.44 -19.23
C VAL A 133 0.34 4.59 -18.28
N GLY A 134 0.68 5.75 -18.83
CA GLY A 134 0.87 6.97 -18.05
C GLY A 134 -0.41 7.36 -17.31
N MET A 135 -0.27 7.81 -16.06
CA MET A 135 -1.37 8.32 -15.26
C MET A 135 -1.27 9.84 -15.10
N THR A 136 -2.40 10.52 -15.29
CA THR A 136 -2.50 11.95 -15.02
C THR A 136 -2.63 12.16 -13.52
N VAL A 137 -1.63 12.80 -12.93
CA VAL A 137 -1.60 13.08 -11.50
C VAL A 137 -1.94 14.54 -11.26
N VAL A 138 -2.99 14.78 -10.45
CA VAL A 138 -3.32 16.11 -9.94
C VAL A 138 -2.88 16.17 -8.49
N THR A 139 -1.95 17.06 -8.17
CA THR A 139 -1.54 17.33 -6.80
C THR A 139 -2.66 18.11 -6.09
N PRO A 140 -3.10 17.69 -4.89
CA PRO A 140 -4.09 18.41 -4.11
C PRO A 140 -3.65 19.86 -3.88
N GLY A 141 -4.60 20.79 -4.01
CA GLY A 141 -4.38 22.20 -3.69
C GLY A 141 -4.33 22.45 -2.18
N CYS A 142 -4.36 23.73 -1.79
CA CYS A 142 -4.52 24.09 -0.38
C CYS A 142 -5.91 23.67 0.10
N GLY A 143 -5.96 22.81 1.12
CA GLY A 143 -7.20 22.48 1.81
C GLY A 143 -7.56 23.52 2.87
N ALA A 144 -8.79 23.49 3.34
CA ALA A 144 -9.32 24.41 4.33
C ALA A 144 -9.61 23.76 5.69
N GLU A 145 -9.60 22.42 5.74
CA GLU A 145 -9.92 21.66 6.95
C GLU A 145 -8.66 21.25 7.73
N ASP A 146 -8.77 21.14 9.05
CA ASP A 146 -7.70 20.63 9.93
C ASP A 146 -8.07 19.23 10.43
N LEU A 147 -7.42 18.20 9.88
CA LEU A 147 -7.77 16.79 10.07
C LEU A 147 -6.53 15.91 10.37
N PRO A 148 -5.73 16.24 11.39
CA PRO A 148 -4.42 15.62 11.65
C PRO A 148 -4.52 14.14 12.03
N PHE A 149 -5.57 13.76 12.75
CA PHE A 149 -5.81 12.36 13.09
C PHE A 149 -6.18 11.52 11.85
N GLU A 150 -7.07 12.04 11.00
CA GLU A 150 -7.43 11.38 9.73
C GLU A 150 -6.22 11.28 8.79
N ARG A 151 -5.35 12.30 8.76
CA ARG A 151 -4.08 12.29 8.01
C ARG A 151 -3.22 11.11 8.41
N THR A 152 -2.94 11.03 9.71
CA THR A 152 -2.10 9.99 10.29
C THR A 152 -2.70 8.62 10.00
N GLN A 153 -4.00 8.45 10.22
CA GLN A 153 -4.69 7.19 10.01
C GLN A 153 -4.69 6.76 8.53
N ALA A 154 -5.00 7.67 7.60
CA ALA A 154 -5.03 7.38 6.16
C ALA A 154 -3.64 7.00 5.64
N GLY A 155 -2.60 7.77 5.99
CA GLY A 155 -1.23 7.48 5.59
C GLY A 155 -0.71 6.15 6.15
N GLN A 156 -1.01 5.83 7.41
CA GLN A 156 -0.61 4.56 8.04
C GLN A 156 -1.35 3.35 7.46
N ARG A 157 -2.66 3.47 7.21
CA ARG A 157 -3.43 2.42 6.51
C ARG A 157 -2.87 2.15 5.11
N LEU A 158 -2.53 3.21 4.39
CA LEU A 158 -1.92 3.09 3.06
C LEU A 158 -0.54 2.44 3.13
N TYR A 159 0.29 2.83 4.09
CA TYR A 159 1.56 2.16 4.35
C TYR A 159 1.37 0.66 4.59
N LEU A 160 0.45 0.25 5.47
CA LEU A 160 0.18 -1.16 5.77
C LEU A 160 -0.31 -1.93 4.54
N ALA A 161 -1.21 -1.35 3.74
CA ALA A 161 -1.68 -1.95 2.49
C ALA A 161 -0.54 -2.12 1.47
N LEU A 162 0.32 -1.10 1.33
CA LEU A 162 1.48 -1.15 0.44
C LEU A 162 2.51 -2.18 0.88
N MET A 163 2.71 -2.37 2.18
CA MET A 163 3.61 -3.42 2.68
C MET A 163 3.10 -4.83 2.34
N GLN A 164 1.79 -5.07 2.26
CA GLN A 164 1.26 -6.31 1.71
C GLN A 164 1.58 -6.46 0.23
N ALA A 165 1.52 -5.36 -0.55
CA ALA A 165 1.91 -5.36 -1.95
C ALA A 165 3.41 -5.63 -2.15
N VAL A 166 4.27 -5.07 -1.30
CA VAL A 166 5.71 -5.39 -1.31
C VAL A 166 5.93 -6.87 -0.99
N ARG A 167 5.26 -7.42 0.04
CA ARG A 167 5.36 -8.85 0.38
C ARG A 167 4.92 -9.76 -0.76
N PHE A 168 3.81 -9.45 -1.42
CA PHE A 168 3.34 -10.15 -2.62
C PHE A 168 4.42 -10.13 -3.72
N ALA A 169 4.94 -8.94 -4.05
CA ALA A 169 5.91 -8.76 -5.11
C ALA A 169 7.26 -9.46 -4.83
N VAL A 170 7.77 -9.36 -3.60
CA VAL A 170 9.00 -10.05 -3.18
C VAL A 170 8.82 -11.56 -3.18
N SER A 171 7.68 -12.07 -2.72
CA SER A 171 7.34 -13.49 -2.84
C SER A 171 7.29 -13.94 -4.31
N GLY A 172 6.93 -13.04 -5.23
CA GLY A 172 7.06 -13.23 -6.68
C GLY A 172 8.50 -13.44 -7.12
N VAL A 173 9.41 -12.55 -6.73
CA VAL A 173 10.86 -12.66 -7.02
C VAL A 173 11.43 -14.01 -6.61
N LEU A 174 11.16 -14.44 -5.37
CA LEU A 174 11.73 -15.67 -4.81
C LEU A 174 11.24 -16.95 -5.51
N ARG A 175 10.03 -16.90 -6.11
CA ARG A 175 9.43 -18.06 -6.79
C ARG A 175 9.59 -18.06 -8.30
N ALA A 176 9.91 -16.91 -8.90
CA ALA A 176 10.15 -16.82 -10.32
C ALA A 176 11.35 -17.66 -10.78
N GLN A 177 12.22 -18.11 -9.84
CA GLN A 177 13.37 -18.96 -10.10
C GLN A 177 14.21 -18.41 -11.26
N ASP A 178 14.18 -19.06 -12.42
CA ASP A 178 14.95 -18.73 -13.62
C ASP A 178 14.18 -17.84 -14.63
N ASP A 179 12.91 -17.51 -14.39
CA ASP A 179 12.15 -16.56 -15.22
C ASP A 179 12.61 -15.12 -14.92
N ARG A 180 13.66 -14.72 -15.64
CA ARG A 180 14.25 -13.40 -15.53
C ARG A 180 13.26 -12.26 -15.78
N THR A 181 12.30 -12.44 -16.70
CA THR A 181 11.31 -11.39 -16.98
C THR A 181 10.38 -11.19 -15.80
N LEU A 182 9.91 -12.29 -15.20
CA LEU A 182 9.06 -12.25 -14.01
C LEU A 182 9.82 -11.72 -12.79
N VAL A 183 11.10 -12.09 -12.60
CA VAL A 183 11.94 -11.54 -11.54
C VAL A 183 12.05 -10.01 -11.66
N GLU A 184 12.35 -9.52 -12.87
CA GLU A 184 12.52 -8.09 -13.13
C GLU A 184 11.20 -7.30 -12.92
N ASP A 185 10.07 -7.87 -13.34
CA ASP A 185 8.75 -7.28 -13.12
C ASP A 185 8.40 -7.22 -11.63
N CYS A 186 8.58 -8.34 -10.91
CA CYS A 186 8.27 -8.43 -9.49
C CYS A 186 9.15 -7.49 -8.65
N VAL A 187 10.46 -7.40 -8.91
CA VAL A 187 11.32 -6.47 -8.15
C VAL A 187 11.04 -5.01 -8.50
N THR A 188 10.62 -4.72 -9.73
CA THR A 188 10.22 -3.36 -10.14
C THR A 188 8.95 -2.96 -9.39
N LEU A 189 7.95 -3.85 -9.32
CA LEU A 189 6.74 -3.63 -8.52
C LEU A 189 7.07 -3.44 -7.04
N ALA A 190 7.88 -4.32 -6.45
CA ALA A 190 8.30 -4.23 -5.06
C ALA A 190 8.97 -2.88 -4.76
N THR A 191 9.84 -2.42 -5.66
CA THR A 191 10.53 -1.13 -5.55
C THR A 191 9.55 0.05 -5.64
N ALA A 192 8.57 0.01 -6.55
CA ALA A 192 7.55 1.04 -6.68
C ALA A 192 6.69 1.12 -5.40
N CYS A 193 6.23 -0.03 -4.89
CA CYS A 193 5.46 -0.10 -3.65
C CYS A 193 6.26 0.38 -2.43
N LEU A 194 7.56 0.06 -2.33
CA LEU A 194 8.42 0.56 -1.25
C LEU A 194 8.58 2.09 -1.28
N ARG A 195 8.75 2.67 -2.47
CA ARG A 195 8.84 4.13 -2.63
C ARG A 195 7.51 4.80 -2.24
N ALA A 196 6.40 4.25 -2.70
CA ALA A 196 5.06 4.73 -2.32
C ALA A 196 4.83 4.59 -0.80
N ALA A 197 5.27 3.49 -0.18
CA ALA A 197 5.16 3.26 1.25
C ALA A 197 5.92 4.32 2.07
N ALA A 198 7.11 4.72 1.62
CA ALA A 198 7.86 5.80 2.25
C ALA A 198 7.14 7.16 2.12
N VAL A 199 6.51 7.43 0.98
CA VAL A 199 5.68 8.64 0.80
C VAL A 199 4.42 8.59 1.66
N ALA A 200 3.78 7.42 1.80
CA ALA A 200 2.61 7.25 2.66
C ALA A 200 2.92 7.52 4.14
N LEU A 201 4.10 7.12 4.62
CA LEU A 201 4.57 7.49 5.95
C LEU A 201 4.88 8.98 6.08
N ALA A 202 5.53 9.58 5.07
CA ALA A 202 5.76 11.03 5.06
C ALA A 202 4.43 11.81 5.07
N PHE A 203 3.42 11.31 4.35
CA PHE A 203 2.06 11.84 4.36
C PHE A 203 1.40 11.69 5.72
N ALA A 204 1.55 10.55 6.40
CA ALA A 204 1.02 10.38 7.76
C ALA A 204 1.59 11.42 8.75
N CYS A 205 2.82 11.88 8.52
CA CYS A 205 3.49 12.89 9.33
C CYS A 205 3.34 14.33 8.78
N ASP A 206 2.57 14.52 7.71
CA ASP A 206 2.31 15.83 7.09
C ASP A 206 1.25 16.60 7.89
N VAL A 207 1.59 16.88 9.15
CA VAL A 207 0.76 17.61 10.11
C VAL A 207 1.59 18.74 10.73
N PRO A 208 1.18 20.01 10.60
CA PRO A 208 1.88 21.12 11.23
C PRO A 208 1.87 21.02 12.76
N GLY A 209 3.04 20.96 13.39
CA GLY A 209 3.20 21.18 14.84
C GLY A 209 2.91 20.00 15.77
N ASP A 210 2.58 18.81 15.25
CA ASP A 210 2.38 17.59 16.05
C ASP A 210 3.62 16.67 15.93
N PRO A 211 4.26 16.23 17.03
CA PRO A 211 5.34 15.24 16.93
C PRO A 211 4.87 13.98 16.22
N ALA A 212 5.59 13.60 15.16
CA ALA A 212 5.33 12.39 14.40
C ALA A 212 5.25 11.17 15.33
N LEU A 213 4.15 10.44 15.25
CA LEU A 213 3.99 9.20 16.00
C LEU A 213 4.97 8.15 15.46
N PRO A 214 5.71 7.43 16.32
CA PRO A 214 6.64 6.42 15.85
C PRO A 214 5.85 5.36 15.07
N ALA A 215 6.25 5.16 13.81
CA ALA A 215 5.87 3.97 13.08
C ALA A 215 6.42 2.75 13.86
N VAL A 216 5.63 1.69 13.99
CA VAL A 216 6.06 0.43 14.64
C VAL A 216 6.32 -0.62 13.55
N GLU A 217 7.31 -1.47 13.78
CA GLU A 217 7.84 -2.41 12.80
C GLU A 217 6.76 -3.43 12.45
N THR A 218 6.42 -3.55 11.17
CA THR A 218 5.39 -4.48 10.70
C THR A 218 5.97 -5.86 10.46
N ALA A 219 5.11 -6.90 10.48
CA ALA A 219 5.51 -8.26 10.15
C ALA A 219 6.06 -8.33 8.71
N GLU A 220 5.45 -7.59 7.79
CA GLU A 220 5.90 -7.46 6.40
C GLU A 220 7.29 -6.81 6.33
N HIS A 221 7.58 -5.75 7.11
CA HIS A 221 8.91 -5.13 7.12
C HIS A 221 9.98 -6.10 7.61
N ARG A 222 9.71 -6.84 8.70
CA ARG A 222 10.62 -7.86 9.23
C ARG A 222 10.88 -8.98 8.20
N TYR A 223 9.84 -9.40 7.50
CA TYR A 223 9.96 -10.39 6.43
C TYR A 223 10.92 -9.94 5.32
N LEU A 224 10.87 -8.66 4.91
CA LEU A 224 11.78 -8.14 3.87
C LEU A 224 13.26 -8.26 4.27
N TRP A 225 13.57 -8.00 5.53
CA TRP A 225 14.93 -8.14 6.04
C TRP A 225 15.38 -9.60 6.10
N GLN A 226 14.47 -10.53 6.39
CA GLN A 226 14.77 -11.97 6.40
C GLN A 226 15.14 -12.48 5.00
N VAL A 227 14.47 -12.00 3.96
CA VAL A 227 14.65 -12.51 2.58
C VAL A 227 15.59 -11.67 1.71
N ILE A 228 16.21 -10.63 2.25
CA ILE A 228 16.99 -9.66 1.46
C ILE A 228 18.17 -10.29 0.72
N SER A 229 18.82 -11.29 1.33
CA SER A 229 19.93 -12.02 0.70
C SER A 229 19.48 -12.87 -0.49
N GLU A 230 18.28 -13.44 -0.40
CA GLU A 230 17.69 -14.26 -1.46
C GLU A 230 17.26 -13.38 -2.63
N VAL A 231 16.63 -12.24 -2.35
CA VAL A 231 16.32 -11.22 -3.36
C VAL A 231 17.58 -10.73 -4.05
N ARG A 232 18.67 -10.48 -3.30
CA ARG A 232 19.96 -10.08 -3.87
C ARG A 232 20.53 -11.13 -4.82
N ALA A 233 20.35 -12.42 -4.53
CA ALA A 233 20.84 -13.50 -5.36
C ALA A 233 20.02 -13.68 -6.64
N ALA A 234 18.70 -13.46 -6.56
CA ALA A 234 17.79 -13.63 -7.69
C ALA A 234 17.80 -12.47 -8.69
N VAL A 235 18.08 -11.25 -8.24
CA VAL A 235 17.83 -10.02 -9.00
C VAL A 235 19.11 -9.46 -9.65
N PRO A 236 19.04 -8.90 -10.88
CA PRO A 236 20.16 -8.16 -11.46
C PRO A 236 20.65 -7.04 -10.52
N ARG A 237 21.97 -6.91 -10.36
CA ARG A 237 22.59 -5.98 -9.39
C ARG A 237 21.99 -4.57 -9.40
N ALA A 238 21.82 -3.97 -10.58
CA ALA A 238 21.27 -2.62 -10.71
C ALA A 238 19.83 -2.50 -10.16
N ARG A 239 19.00 -3.53 -10.35
CA ARG A 239 17.63 -3.59 -9.81
C ARG A 239 17.64 -3.81 -8.30
N PHE A 240 18.54 -4.66 -7.80
CA PHE A 240 18.71 -4.84 -6.36
C PHE A 240 19.16 -3.55 -5.67
N GLU A 241 20.07 -2.79 -6.27
CA GLU A 241 20.52 -1.50 -5.73
C GLU A 241 19.36 -0.49 -5.63
N GLN A 242 18.46 -0.44 -6.62
CA GLN A 242 17.24 0.37 -6.58
C GLN A 242 16.28 -0.07 -5.47
N PHE A 243 16.06 -1.37 -5.34
CA PHE A 243 15.24 -1.97 -4.28
C PHE A 243 15.81 -1.67 -2.89
N ALA A 244 17.11 -1.91 -2.69
CA ALA A 244 17.79 -1.67 -1.42
C ALA A 244 17.85 -0.18 -1.04
N ALA A 245 17.94 0.72 -2.02
CA ALA A 245 17.82 2.16 -1.78
C ALA A 245 16.40 2.54 -1.32
N ALA A 246 15.36 1.96 -1.94
CA ALA A 246 13.97 2.19 -1.53
C ALA A 246 13.70 1.66 -0.12
N LEU A 247 14.20 0.46 0.22
CA LEU A 247 14.07 -0.12 1.55
C LEU A 247 14.81 0.71 2.62
N ARG A 248 16.03 1.19 2.33
CA ARG A 248 16.75 2.09 3.25
C ARG A 248 16.00 3.39 3.49
N ARG A 249 15.49 4.03 2.44
CA ARG A 249 14.69 5.26 2.57
C ARG A 249 13.45 5.06 3.43
N LEU A 250 12.78 3.90 3.32
CA LEU A 250 11.66 3.56 4.19
C LEU A 250 12.09 3.51 5.67
N ASN A 251 13.25 2.93 5.96
CA ASN A 251 13.83 2.89 7.31
C ASN A 251 14.25 4.28 7.81
N ASP A 252 14.76 5.15 6.95
CA ASP A 252 15.11 6.52 7.32
C ASP A 252 13.85 7.29 7.75
N VAL A 253 12.73 7.16 7.03
CA VAL A 253 11.45 7.77 7.41
C VAL A 253 10.92 7.18 8.72
N TYR A 254 11.04 5.86 8.89
CA TYR A 254 10.64 5.15 10.10
C TYR A 254 11.44 5.60 11.33
N THR A 255 12.75 5.80 11.19
CA THR A 255 13.67 6.18 12.30
C THR A 255 13.73 7.69 12.56
N ALA A 256 13.41 8.53 11.57
CA ALA A 256 13.30 9.98 11.72
C ALA A 256 12.02 10.41 12.46
N CYS A 257 11.01 9.53 12.53
CA CYS A 257 9.89 9.70 13.45
C CYS A 257 10.42 9.42 14.87
N PRO A 258 10.24 10.33 15.85
CA PRO A 258 10.90 10.26 17.15
C PRO A 258 10.62 8.92 17.82
N LEU A 259 11.66 8.07 17.82
CA LEU A 259 11.75 6.84 18.60
C LEU A 259 11.86 7.21 20.08
N LEU A 260 10.75 7.62 20.71
CA LEU A 260 10.63 7.53 22.16
C LEU A 260 10.39 6.07 22.52
N VAL A 261 11.52 5.36 22.64
CA VAL A 261 11.62 4.10 23.34
C VAL A 261 11.11 4.33 24.76
N ALA A 262 9.89 3.90 25.06
CA ALA A 262 9.46 3.66 26.44
C ALA A 262 10.18 2.40 26.94
N GLY A 263 11.42 2.59 27.37
CA GLY A 263 12.13 1.69 28.27
C GLY A 263 12.27 2.41 29.60
N GLY A 264 11.47 1.99 30.59
CA GLY A 264 11.43 2.53 31.94
C GLY A 264 10.19 2.06 32.68
#